data_AF-B4DGF9-F1
#
_entry.id   AF-B4DGF9-F1
#
_cell.length_a   1.000
_cell.length_b   1.000
_cell.length_c   1.000
_cell.angle_alpha   90.00
_cell.angle_beta   90.00
_cell.angle_gamma   90.00
#
_symmetry.space_group_name_H-M   'P 1'
#
loop_
_entity.id
_entity.type
_entity.pdbx_description
1 polymer ?
#
loop_
_entity_poly.entity_id
_entity_poly.type
_entity_poly.pdbx_seq_one_letter_code
_entity_poly.pdbx_strand_id
1 'polypeptide(L)'
;MQNVRTSLIAEQQTNFNTVLTREKMRKENIINDLSDKLKSTMQQQERDKDLIESLSEDRARLLEEKKKLEEEVSKLRSSSFVPSPYVATAPELYGACAPELPGESDRSAVETADEGRVDSAMETSMMSVQENIHMLSEEKQRIMLLERTLQLKEEENKRLNQRLMSQSMSSVSSRHSEKIAIRDFQVGDLVLIILDERHDNYVLFTVSPTLYFLHSESLPALDLKPGEGASGASRRPWVLGKVMEKEYCQAKKAQNRFKVPLGTKFYRVKAVSWNKKV
;
A
#
# COMPACT_ATOMS: atom_id res chain seq x y z
N MET A 1 -43.16 55.22 31.79
CA MET A 1 -42.17 54.12 32.00
C MET A 1 -42.63 52.76 31.46
N GLN A 2 -43.88 52.32 31.69
CA GLN A 2 -44.37 51.03 31.17
C GLN A 2 -44.40 50.94 29.63
N ASN A 3 -44.86 51.97 28.93
CA ASN A 3 -44.94 51.95 27.44
C ASN A 3 -43.58 51.77 26.76
N VAL A 4 -42.50 52.30 27.35
CA VAL A 4 -41.13 52.17 26.83
C VAL A 4 -40.63 50.73 26.97
N ARG A 5 -40.94 50.06 28.09
CA ARG A 5 -40.59 48.65 28.29
C ARG A 5 -41.33 47.73 27.32
N THR A 6 -42.63 47.97 27.09
CA THR A 6 -43.42 47.20 26.13
C THR A 6 -42.90 47.37 24.71
N SER A 7 -42.52 48.60 24.33
CA SER A 7 -41.92 48.88 23.01
C SER A 7 -40.58 48.15 22.82
N LEU A 8 -39.71 48.16 23.84
CA LEU A 8 -38.40 47.50 23.76
C LEU A 8 -38.54 45.98 23.62
N ILE A 9 -39.50 45.36 24.30
CA ILE A 9 -39.77 43.92 24.19
C ILE A 9 -40.30 43.57 22.79
N ALA A 10 -41.21 44.39 22.23
CA ALA A 10 -41.73 44.19 20.88
C ALA A 10 -40.63 44.33 19.81
N GLU A 11 -39.71 45.27 19.98
CA GLU A 11 -38.54 45.44 19.11
C GLU A 11 -37.59 44.24 19.18
N GLN A 12 -37.27 43.77 20.39
CA GLN A 12 -36.44 42.57 20.58
C GLN A 12 -37.07 41.32 19.95
N GLN A 13 -38.39 41.13 20.10
CA GLN A 13 -39.10 40.02 19.48
C GLN A 13 -39.06 40.08 17.95
N THR A 14 -39.18 41.28 17.38
CA THR A 14 -39.10 41.49 15.92
C THR A 14 -37.70 41.18 15.39
N ASN A 15 -36.67 41.64 16.10
CA ASN A 15 -35.28 41.34 15.76
C ASN A 15 -34.98 39.84 15.84
N PHE A 16 -35.43 39.17 16.91
CA PHE A 16 -35.29 37.73 17.06
C PHE A 16 -35.96 36.97 15.92
N ASN A 17 -37.22 37.29 15.60
CA ASN A 17 -37.96 36.65 14.51
C ASN A 17 -37.29 36.87 13.14
N THR A 18 -36.69 38.04 12.92
CA THR A 18 -35.95 38.36 11.69
C THR A 18 -34.69 37.52 11.56
N VAL A 19 -33.90 37.41 12.63
CA VAL A 19 -32.70 36.57 12.66
C VAL A 19 -33.06 35.11 12.47
N LEU A 20 -34.09 34.62 13.17
CA LEU A 20 -34.56 33.24 13.05
C LEU A 20 -34.99 32.90 11.62
N THR A 21 -35.72 33.80 10.96
CA THR A 21 -36.14 33.61 9.56
C THR A 21 -34.93 33.58 8.61
N ARG A 22 -33.95 34.46 8.83
CA ARG A 22 -32.70 34.48 8.05
C ARG A 22 -31.90 33.19 8.22
N GLU A 23 -31.73 32.70 9.44
CA GLU A 23 -31.02 31.45 9.69
C GLU A 23 -31.76 30.25 9.12
N LYS A 24 -33.10 30.24 9.22
CA LYS A 24 -33.93 29.20 8.59
C LYS A 24 -33.71 29.16 7.08
N MET A 25 -33.74 30.31 6.41
CA MET A 25 -33.50 30.40 4.97
C MET A 25 -32.08 29.99 4.59
N ARG A 26 -31.06 30.37 5.37
CA ARG A 26 -29.68 29.90 5.13
C ARG A 26 -29.57 28.39 5.22
N LYS A 27 -30.17 27.79 6.26
CA LYS A 27 -30.17 26.33 6.43
C LYS A 27 -30.83 25.63 5.24
N GLU A 28 -31.96 26.14 4.78
CA GLU A 28 -32.69 25.61 3.63
C GLU A 28 -31.86 25.71 2.34
N ASN A 29 -31.20 26.84 2.10
CA ASN A 29 -30.29 27.00 0.95
C ASN A 29 -29.12 26.02 0.99
N ILE A 30 -28.51 25.79 2.16
CA ILE A 30 -27.43 24.82 2.32
C ILE A 30 -27.93 23.40 2.06
N ILE A 31 -29.11 23.04 2.56
CA ILE A 31 -29.71 21.72 2.33
C ILE A 31 -29.95 21.50 0.83
N ASN A 32 -30.45 22.51 0.12
CA ASN A 32 -30.70 22.43 -1.32
C ASN A 32 -29.39 22.26 -2.10
N ASP A 33 -28.36 23.08 -1.84
CA ASP A 33 -27.05 22.96 -2.48
C ASP A 33 -26.41 21.58 -2.24
N LEU A 34 -26.48 21.06 -1.01
CA LEU A 34 -25.99 19.73 -0.69
C LEU A 34 -26.77 18.62 -1.40
N SER A 35 -28.10 18.78 -1.52
CA SER A 35 -28.95 17.83 -2.22
C SER A 35 -28.66 17.79 -3.73
N ASP A 36 -28.43 18.96 -4.34
CA ASP A 36 -28.06 19.08 -5.75
C ASP A 36 -26.67 18.48 -6.02
N LYS A 37 -25.69 18.76 -5.15
CA LYS A 37 -24.35 18.15 -5.22
C LYS A 37 -24.40 16.64 -5.07
N LEU A 38 -25.21 16.13 -4.14
CA LEU A 38 -25.41 14.69 -3.97
C LEU A 38 -25.99 14.06 -5.24
N LYS A 39 -27.03 14.67 -5.81
CA LYS A 39 -27.66 14.21 -7.05
C LYS A 39 -26.68 14.20 -8.22
N SER A 40 -25.90 15.28 -8.39
CA SER A 40 -24.89 15.37 -9.44
C SER A 40 -23.79 14.31 -9.27
N THR A 41 -23.33 14.08 -8.04
CA THR A 41 -22.33 13.06 -7.73
C THR A 41 -22.84 11.66 -8.03
N MET A 42 -24.08 11.35 -7.64
CA MET A 42 -24.71 10.05 -7.96
C MET A 42 -24.83 9.82 -9.47
N GLN A 43 -25.22 10.85 -10.24
CA GLN A 43 -25.29 10.76 -11.70
C GLN A 43 -23.92 10.55 -12.35
N GLN A 44 -22.86 11.16 -11.80
CA GLN A 44 -21.50 10.91 -12.26
C GLN A 44 -21.06 9.46 -11.95
N GLN A 45 -21.37 8.96 -10.75
CA GLN A 45 -21.06 7.58 -10.38
C GLN A 45 -21.73 6.56 -11.29
N GLU A 46 -22.98 6.78 -11.71
CA GLU A 46 -23.64 5.87 -12.65
C GLU A 46 -22.95 5.90 -14.03
N ARG A 47 -22.60 7.09 -14.54
CA ARG A 47 -21.85 7.21 -15.80
C ARG A 47 -20.48 6.54 -15.74
N ASP A 48 -19.77 6.68 -14.62
CA ASP A 48 -18.46 6.05 -14.43
C ASP A 48 -18.60 4.53 -14.34
N LYS A 49 -19.66 4.04 -13.70
CA LYS A 49 -19.98 2.60 -13.63
C LYS A 49 -20.25 2.03 -15.03
N ASP A 50 -21.09 2.68 -15.83
CA ASP A 50 -21.39 2.27 -17.21
C ASP A 50 -20.12 2.26 -18.08
N LEU A 51 -19.25 3.26 -17.91
CA LEU A 51 -17.98 3.33 -18.62
C LEU A 51 -17.04 2.18 -18.21
N ILE A 52 -16.94 1.88 -16.92
CA ILE A 52 -16.12 0.77 -16.41
C ILE A 52 -16.63 -0.57 -16.96
N GLU A 53 -17.94 -0.78 -17.00
CA GLU A 53 -18.55 -1.99 -17.57
C GLU A 53 -18.17 -2.14 -19.04
N SER A 54 -18.36 -1.11 -19.85
CA SER A 54 -17.99 -1.09 -21.27
C SER A 54 -16.49 -1.39 -21.49
N LEU A 55 -15.61 -0.72 -20.75
CA LEU A 55 -14.16 -0.96 -20.83
C LEU A 55 -13.77 -2.38 -20.39
N SER A 56 -14.50 -2.95 -19.43
CA SER A 56 -14.28 -4.33 -18.98
C SER A 56 -14.65 -5.35 -20.05
N GLU A 57 -15.73 -5.12 -20.78
CA GLU A 57 -16.13 -5.94 -21.92
C GLU A 57 -15.14 -5.83 -23.07
N ASP A 58 -14.70 -4.60 -23.42
CA ASP A 58 -13.67 -4.38 -24.43
C ASP A 58 -12.38 -5.12 -24.08
N ARG A 59 -11.94 -5.04 -22.82
CA ARG A 59 -10.76 -5.76 -22.34
C ARG A 59 -10.93 -7.27 -22.47
N ALA A 60 -12.10 -7.81 -22.17
CA ALA A 60 -12.38 -9.24 -22.32
C ALA A 60 -12.32 -9.68 -23.79
N ARG A 61 -12.92 -8.90 -24.71
CA ARG A 61 -12.85 -9.15 -26.16
C ARG A 61 -11.40 -9.15 -26.67
N LEU A 62 -10.62 -8.15 -26.29
CA LEU A 62 -9.20 -8.04 -26.68
C LEU A 62 -8.35 -9.20 -26.15
N LEU A 63 -8.63 -9.69 -24.93
CA LEU A 63 -7.93 -10.85 -24.37
C LEU A 63 -8.25 -12.14 -25.13
N GLU A 64 -9.51 -12.32 -25.55
CA GLU A 64 -9.89 -13.49 -26.35
C GLU A 64 -9.28 -13.44 -27.76
N GLU A 65 -9.29 -12.27 -28.40
CA GLU A 65 -8.64 -12.07 -29.71
C GLU A 65 -7.13 -12.32 -29.62
N LYS A 66 -6.47 -11.78 -28.59
CA LYS A 66 -5.05 -12.04 -28.32
C LYS A 66 -4.77 -13.54 -28.18
N LYS A 67 -5.57 -14.25 -27.39
CA LYS A 67 -5.42 -15.70 -27.19
C LYS A 67 -5.54 -16.46 -28.51
N LYS A 68 -6.55 -16.12 -29.33
CA LYS A 68 -6.73 -16.74 -30.65
C LYS A 68 -5.52 -16.51 -31.55
N LEU A 69 -4.97 -15.30 -31.57
CA LEU A 69 -3.76 -14.99 -32.33
C LEU A 69 -2.53 -15.75 -31.81
N GLU A 70 -2.37 -15.88 -30.48
CA GLU A 70 -1.29 -16.68 -29.87
C GLU A 70 -1.40 -18.18 -30.24
N GLU A 71 -2.63 -18.72 -30.31
CA GLU A 71 -2.90 -20.09 -30.78
C GLU A 71 -2.55 -20.25 -32.27
N GLU A 72 -2.93 -19.31 -33.14
CA GLU A 72 -2.58 -19.33 -34.56
C GLU A 72 -1.06 -19.24 -34.79
N VAL A 73 -0.37 -18.35 -34.06
CA VAL A 73 1.10 -18.25 -34.10
C VAL A 73 1.76 -19.55 -33.64
N SER A 74 1.25 -20.16 -32.58
CA SER A 74 1.75 -21.44 -32.08
C SER A 74 1.56 -22.56 -33.10
N LYS A 75 0.40 -22.60 -33.78
CA LYS A 75 0.09 -23.57 -34.84
C LYS A 75 1.04 -23.42 -36.03
N LEU A 76 1.27 -22.19 -36.50
CA LEU A 76 2.23 -21.91 -37.59
C LEU A 76 3.67 -22.30 -37.22
N ARG A 77 4.06 -22.08 -35.97
CA ARG A 77 5.38 -22.49 -35.45
C ARG A 77 5.51 -24.02 -35.39
N SER A 78 4.46 -24.73 -34.97
CA SER A 78 4.43 -26.20 -34.94
C SER A 78 4.38 -26.85 -36.33
N SER A 79 3.77 -26.18 -37.32
CA SER A 79 3.70 -26.63 -38.71
C SER A 79 5.03 -26.53 -39.47
N SER A 80 6.03 -25.81 -38.91
CA SER A 80 7.32 -25.55 -39.58
C SER A 80 8.44 -26.52 -39.17
N PHE A 81 8.18 -27.55 -38.37
CA PHE A 81 9.16 -28.59 -38.05
C PHE A 81 9.11 -29.72 -39.08
N VAL A 82 9.85 -29.55 -40.18
CA VAL A 82 10.32 -30.66 -41.01
C VAL A 82 11.72 -31.04 -40.48
N PRO A 83 11.96 -32.27 -39.98
CA PRO A 83 13.31 -32.72 -39.72
C PRO A 83 13.96 -33.10 -41.06
N SER A 84 14.96 -32.32 -41.49
CA SER A 84 15.84 -32.69 -42.61
C SER A 84 17.11 -33.32 -42.06
N PRO A 85 17.47 -34.55 -42.46
CA PRO A 85 18.72 -35.19 -42.07
C PRO A 85 19.80 -34.92 -43.12
N TYR A 86 21.05 -34.72 -42.65
CA TYR A 86 22.30 -34.53 -43.42
C TYR A 86 22.35 -33.19 -44.18
N VAL A 87 23.38 -32.35 -44.07
CA VAL A 87 24.80 -32.58 -44.41
C VAL A 87 25.67 -31.58 -43.63
N ALA A 88 26.80 -32.07 -43.11
CA ALA A 88 27.88 -31.26 -42.57
C ALA A 88 28.72 -30.65 -43.71
N THR A 89 28.96 -29.32 -43.66
CA THR A 89 30.25 -28.69 -44.04
C THR A 89 30.28 -27.22 -43.56
N ALA A 90 31.35 -26.88 -42.86
CA ALA A 90 31.77 -25.56 -42.32
C ALA A 90 32.14 -24.55 -43.46
N PRO A 91 32.65 -23.31 -43.25
CA PRO A 91 33.22 -22.69 -42.02
C PRO A 91 32.91 -21.18 -41.79
N GLU A 92 33.31 -20.64 -40.62
CA GLU A 92 34.16 -19.43 -40.46
C GLU A 92 34.35 -19.01 -38.97
N LEU A 93 35.61 -19.14 -38.52
CA LEU A 93 36.47 -18.20 -37.74
C LEU A 93 35.89 -17.33 -36.60
N TYR A 94 36.36 -17.55 -35.36
CA TYR A 94 37.39 -16.72 -34.67
C TYR A 94 37.67 -17.22 -33.24
N GLY A 95 38.95 -17.34 -32.86
CA GLY A 95 39.41 -16.91 -31.53
C GLY A 95 39.89 -17.94 -30.50
N ALA A 96 41.21 -18.20 -30.53
CA ALA A 96 42.12 -18.26 -29.38
C ALA A 96 42.37 -19.59 -28.60
N CYS A 97 43.53 -20.18 -28.95
CA CYS A 97 44.64 -20.62 -28.08
C CYS A 97 44.48 -21.78 -27.06
N ALA A 98 45.03 -22.95 -27.46
CA ALA A 98 46.26 -23.59 -26.95
C ALA A 98 46.28 -24.24 -25.52
N PRO A 99 47.21 -25.19 -25.23
CA PRO A 99 47.64 -26.34 -26.04
C PRO A 99 47.97 -27.65 -25.23
N GLU A 100 48.18 -28.76 -25.98
CA GLU A 100 49.08 -29.92 -25.73
C GLU A 100 48.60 -31.17 -24.93
N LEU A 101 48.41 -32.29 -25.69
CA LEU A 101 49.18 -33.57 -25.74
C LEU A 101 49.94 -34.07 -24.48
N PRO A 102 50.45 -35.34 -24.40
CA PRO A 102 50.39 -36.50 -25.31
C PRO A 102 50.07 -37.83 -24.59
N GLY A 103 49.99 -38.96 -25.32
CA GLY A 103 49.97 -40.27 -24.68
C GLY A 103 49.86 -41.45 -25.65
N GLU A 104 50.90 -41.65 -26.46
CA GLU A 104 51.09 -42.81 -27.33
C GLU A 104 51.45 -44.07 -26.52
N SER A 105 50.95 -45.24 -26.91
CA SER A 105 51.74 -46.48 -26.90
C SER A 105 51.04 -47.66 -27.59
N ASP A 106 51.61 -47.99 -28.74
CA ASP A 106 52.13 -49.30 -29.14
C ASP A 106 51.22 -50.54 -29.36
N ARG A 107 51.32 -51.03 -30.62
CA ARG A 107 51.66 -52.40 -31.09
C ARG A 107 50.84 -53.58 -30.54
N SER A 108 50.38 -54.56 -31.31
CA SER A 108 51.04 -55.31 -32.39
C SER A 108 50.00 -56.20 -33.09
N ALA A 109 50.33 -56.58 -34.33
CA ALA A 109 49.65 -57.54 -35.20
C ALA A 109 49.42 -58.93 -34.58
N VAL A 110 48.42 -59.68 -35.08
CA VAL A 110 48.58 -60.94 -35.84
C VAL A 110 47.23 -61.42 -36.41
N GLU A 111 47.36 -61.94 -37.62
CA GLU A 111 46.50 -62.65 -38.57
C GLU A 111 45.42 -63.66 -38.11
N THR A 112 44.45 -63.80 -39.03
CA THR A 112 43.77 -65.02 -39.55
C THR A 112 42.46 -65.55 -38.96
N ALA A 113 41.51 -65.65 -39.91
CA ALA A 113 40.52 -66.72 -40.14
C ALA A 113 39.29 -66.86 -39.21
N ASP A 114 38.16 -66.39 -39.74
CA ASP A 114 36.96 -67.18 -40.06
C ASP A 114 36.50 -68.26 -39.06
N GLU A 115 35.44 -67.99 -38.29
CA GLU A 115 34.10 -68.59 -38.49
C GLU A 115 33.14 -68.19 -37.37
N GLY A 116 31.94 -67.75 -37.76
CA GLY A 116 30.66 -67.92 -37.06
C GLY A 116 30.55 -67.71 -35.55
N ARG A 117 30.17 -66.49 -35.11
CA ARG A 117 29.22 -66.32 -33.99
C ARG A 117 28.51 -64.97 -34.03
N VAL A 118 27.37 -64.94 -34.72
CA VAL A 118 26.44 -63.81 -34.71
C VAL A 118 25.56 -63.94 -33.48
N ASP A 119 25.98 -63.39 -32.33
CA ASP A 119 25.13 -63.26 -31.12
C ASP A 119 25.67 -62.20 -30.13
N SER A 120 26.10 -61.02 -30.62
CA SER A 120 26.61 -59.94 -29.73
C SER A 120 26.03 -58.55 -30.02
N ALA A 121 25.45 -58.34 -31.21
CA ALA A 121 24.74 -57.10 -31.54
C ALA A 121 23.39 -56.97 -30.80
N MET A 122 22.75 -58.10 -30.47
CA MET A 122 21.43 -58.11 -29.83
C MET A 122 21.49 -57.73 -28.35
N GLU A 123 22.54 -58.12 -27.61
CA GLU A 123 22.75 -57.65 -26.23
C GLU A 123 23.07 -56.14 -26.17
N THR A 124 23.92 -55.64 -27.07
CA THR A 124 24.26 -54.21 -27.15
C THR A 124 23.04 -53.35 -27.53
N SER A 125 22.16 -53.89 -28.38
CA SER A 125 20.91 -53.25 -28.77
C SER A 125 19.84 -53.30 -27.68
N MET A 126 19.80 -54.35 -26.86
CA MET A 126 18.86 -54.44 -25.73
C MET A 126 19.31 -53.53 -24.57
N MET A 127 20.61 -53.43 -24.31
CA MET A 127 21.16 -52.50 -23.30
C MET A 127 20.91 -51.03 -23.65
N SER A 128 21.07 -50.61 -24.92
CA SER A 128 20.83 -49.22 -25.35
C SER A 128 19.35 -48.82 -25.38
N VAL A 129 18.44 -49.75 -25.71
CA VAL A 129 17.00 -49.53 -25.58
C VAL A 129 16.60 -49.46 -24.11
N GLN A 130 17.20 -50.29 -23.26
CA GLN A 130 16.94 -50.30 -21.82
C GLN A 130 17.51 -49.05 -21.12
N GLU A 131 18.68 -48.56 -21.53
CA GLU A 131 19.26 -47.28 -21.12
C GLU A 131 18.39 -46.09 -21.57
N ASN A 132 17.88 -46.09 -22.81
CA ASN A 132 16.95 -45.06 -23.28
C ASN A 132 15.62 -45.06 -22.51
N ILE A 133 15.08 -46.23 -22.18
CA ILE A 133 13.86 -46.36 -21.34
C ILE A 133 14.14 -45.87 -19.91
N HIS A 134 15.31 -46.18 -19.36
CA HIS A 134 15.73 -45.70 -18.04
C HIS A 134 15.94 -44.18 -18.01
N MET A 135 16.63 -43.63 -19.01
CA MET A 135 16.82 -42.19 -19.21
C MET A 135 15.49 -41.44 -19.37
N LEU A 136 14.56 -41.97 -20.18
CA LEU A 136 13.21 -41.41 -20.33
C LEU A 136 12.41 -41.47 -19.03
N SER A 137 12.63 -42.49 -18.20
CA SER A 137 12.02 -42.60 -16.87
C SER A 137 12.57 -41.55 -15.90
N GLU A 138 13.88 -41.30 -15.90
CA GLU A 138 14.51 -40.26 -15.07
C GLU A 138 14.09 -38.84 -15.50
N GLU A 139 14.05 -38.56 -16.81
CA GLU A 139 13.59 -37.28 -17.34
C GLU A 139 12.11 -37.04 -17.00
N LYS A 140 11.27 -38.08 -17.09
CA LYS A 140 9.86 -38.02 -16.68
C LYS A 140 9.71 -37.75 -15.18
N GLN A 141 10.56 -38.34 -14.34
CA GLN A 141 10.58 -38.05 -12.90
C GLN A 141 11.02 -36.61 -12.62
N ARG A 142 12.01 -36.10 -13.36
CA ARG A 142 12.48 -34.71 -13.26
C ARG A 142 11.39 -33.71 -13.64
N ILE A 143 10.67 -33.97 -14.74
CA ILE A 143 9.54 -33.14 -15.19
C ILE A 143 8.46 -33.10 -14.10
N MET A 144 8.07 -34.24 -13.53
CA MET A 144 7.06 -34.30 -12.46
C MET A 144 7.47 -33.51 -11.22
N LEU A 145 8.76 -33.54 -10.84
CA LEU A 145 9.27 -32.76 -9.71
C LEU A 145 9.24 -31.25 -9.99
N LEU A 146 9.62 -30.86 -11.21
CA LEU A 146 9.58 -29.46 -11.64
C LEU A 146 8.15 -28.92 -11.70
N GLU A 147 7.20 -29.69 -12.23
CA GLU A 147 5.77 -29.35 -12.23
C GLU A 147 5.23 -29.14 -10.81
N ARG A 148 5.57 -30.05 -9.88
CA ARG A 148 5.20 -29.90 -8.47
C ARG A 148 5.81 -28.66 -7.84
N THR A 149 7.07 -28.36 -8.15
CA THR A 149 7.78 -27.19 -7.63
C THR A 149 7.18 -25.90 -8.18
N LEU A 150 6.81 -25.89 -9.47
CA LEU A 150 6.16 -24.75 -10.12
C LEU A 150 4.78 -24.49 -9.48
N GLN A 151 3.97 -25.52 -9.28
CA GLN A 151 2.66 -25.38 -8.60
C GLN A 151 2.80 -24.79 -7.20
N LEU A 152 3.76 -25.28 -6.39
CA LEU A 152 4.03 -24.71 -5.06
C LEU A 152 4.46 -23.24 -5.13
N LYS A 153 5.26 -22.87 -6.14
CA LYS A 153 5.69 -21.48 -6.36
C LYS A 153 4.56 -20.58 -6.84
N GLU A 154 3.67 -21.08 -7.71
CA GLU A 154 2.47 -20.37 -8.14
C GLU A 154 1.51 -20.14 -6.98
N GLU A 155 1.31 -21.13 -6.12
CA GLU A 155 0.48 -21.01 -4.92
C GLU A 155 1.07 -20.01 -3.92
N GLU A 156 2.39 -20.06 -3.70
CA GLU A 156 3.10 -19.08 -2.86
C GLU A 156 2.96 -17.66 -3.42
N ASN A 157 3.11 -17.49 -4.73
CA ASN A 157 2.97 -16.19 -5.39
C ASN A 157 1.54 -15.65 -5.27
N LYS A 158 0.53 -16.51 -5.45
CA LYS A 158 -0.89 -16.16 -5.23
C LYS A 158 -1.14 -15.71 -3.79
N ARG A 159 -0.61 -16.44 -2.81
CA ARG A 159 -0.71 -16.09 -1.39
C ARG A 159 -0.05 -14.75 -1.08
N LEU A 160 1.13 -14.50 -1.64
CA LEU A 160 1.85 -13.23 -1.46
C LEU A 160 1.08 -12.06 -2.10
N ASN A 161 0.57 -12.23 -3.31
CA ASN A 161 -0.27 -11.22 -3.97
C ASN A 161 -1.54 -10.91 -3.18
N GLN A 162 -2.21 -11.93 -2.65
CA GLN A 162 -3.38 -11.72 -1.78
C GLN A 162 -3.00 -10.92 -0.52
N ARG A 163 -1.86 -11.24 0.10
CA ARG A 163 -1.37 -10.50 1.26
C ARG A 163 -1.04 -9.05 0.92
N LEU A 164 -0.41 -8.81 -0.23
CA LEU A 164 -0.10 -7.46 -0.71
C LEU A 164 -1.39 -6.66 -0.95
N MET A 165 -2.40 -7.23 -1.61
CA MET A 165 -3.70 -6.59 -1.82
C MET A 165 -4.39 -6.27 -0.49
N SER A 166 -4.37 -7.19 0.47
CA SER A 166 -4.95 -6.97 1.80
C SER A 166 -4.26 -5.84 2.57
N GLN A 167 -2.92 -5.75 2.46
CA GLN A 167 -2.14 -4.71 3.11
C GLN A 167 -2.42 -3.34 2.49
N SER A 168 -2.45 -3.25 1.16
CA SER A 168 -2.74 -2.02 0.43
C SER A 168 -4.11 -1.43 0.82
N MET A 169 -5.14 -2.26 0.91
CA MET A 169 -6.50 -1.82 1.26
C MET A 169 -6.67 -1.47 2.74
N SER A 170 -5.93 -2.14 3.65
CA SER A 170 -5.98 -1.85 5.09
C SER A 170 -5.47 -0.45 5.45
N SER A 171 -4.52 0.07 4.67
CA SER A 171 -3.89 1.38 4.92
C SER A 171 -4.76 2.58 4.53
N VAL A 172 -5.83 2.37 3.75
CA VAL A 172 -6.74 3.44 3.27
C VAL A 172 -7.86 3.69 4.27
N SER A 173 -8.38 2.65 4.93
CA SER A 173 -9.49 2.76 5.90
C SER A 173 -9.12 3.54 7.16
N SER A 174 -7.84 3.54 7.57
CA SER A 174 -7.36 4.20 8.79
C SER A 174 -7.08 5.70 8.65
N ARG A 175 -6.95 6.24 7.44
CA ARG A 175 -6.37 7.59 7.22
C ARG A 175 -7.25 8.75 7.69
N HIS A 176 -8.50 8.46 8.05
CA HIS A 176 -9.49 9.43 8.53
C HIS A 176 -10.31 8.90 9.70
N SER A 177 -9.78 8.01 10.54
CA SER A 177 -10.55 7.64 11.73
C SER A 177 -10.69 8.87 12.63
N GLU A 178 -11.92 9.33 12.86
CA GLU A 178 -12.28 10.40 13.81
C GLU A 178 -12.09 9.95 15.28
N LYS A 179 -11.23 8.96 15.50
CA LYS A 179 -10.88 8.41 16.80
C LYS A 179 -9.74 9.22 17.38
N ILE A 180 -9.91 9.62 18.63
CA ILE A 180 -8.91 10.36 19.38
C ILE A 180 -7.84 9.38 19.88
N ALA A 181 -6.58 9.62 19.53
CA ALA A 181 -5.46 8.90 20.11
C ALA A 181 -5.28 9.32 21.58
N ILE A 182 -4.97 8.34 22.45
CA ILE A 182 -4.78 8.56 23.89
C ILE A 182 -3.38 8.14 24.39
N ARG A 183 -2.58 7.53 23.50
CA ARG A 183 -1.22 7.06 23.75
C ARG A 183 -0.44 6.96 22.44
N ASP A 184 0.88 6.87 22.52
CA ASP A 184 1.78 6.57 21.40
C ASP A 184 1.61 7.51 20.19
N PHE A 185 1.36 8.80 20.47
CA PHE A 185 1.00 9.81 19.47
C PHE A 185 1.99 9.87 18.30
N GLN A 186 1.45 9.73 17.10
CA GLN A 186 2.13 9.88 15.82
C GLN A 186 1.72 11.15 15.10
N VAL A 187 2.55 11.55 14.13
CA VAL A 187 2.20 12.65 13.22
C VAL A 187 0.96 12.24 12.43
N GLY A 188 -0.04 13.11 12.43
CA GLY A 188 -1.33 12.89 11.79
C GLY A 188 -2.43 12.37 12.72
N ASP A 189 -2.12 12.03 13.98
CA ASP A 189 -3.14 11.58 14.93
C ASP A 189 -4.08 12.72 15.34
N LEU A 190 -5.37 12.39 15.47
CA LEU A 190 -6.37 13.24 16.10
C LEU A 190 -6.22 13.15 17.61
N VAL A 191 -6.09 14.29 18.28
CA VAL A 191 -5.82 14.36 19.73
C VAL A 191 -6.73 15.37 20.42
N LEU A 192 -7.05 15.09 21.67
CA LEU A 192 -7.73 16.03 22.57
C LEU A 192 -6.68 16.82 23.34
N ILE A 193 -6.72 18.14 23.20
CA ILE A 193 -5.83 19.07 23.90
C ILE A 193 -6.63 19.73 25.00
N ILE A 194 -6.16 19.65 26.24
CA ILE A 194 -6.83 20.17 27.43
C ILE A 194 -5.95 21.19 28.14
N LEU A 195 -6.56 22.15 28.83
CA LEU A 195 -5.86 23.03 29.74
C LEU A 195 -5.55 22.28 31.03
N ASP A 196 -4.26 22.17 31.36
CA ASP A 196 -3.82 21.64 32.66
C ASP A 196 -3.48 22.81 33.59
N GLU A 197 -4.34 23.03 34.59
CA GLU A 197 -4.21 24.12 35.56
C GLU A 197 -2.96 23.98 36.44
N ARG A 198 -2.46 22.75 36.67
CA ARG A 198 -1.26 22.52 37.50
C ARG A 198 -0.03 23.10 36.84
N HIS A 199 0.05 22.93 35.53
CA HIS A 199 1.16 23.40 34.70
C HIS A 199 0.87 24.78 34.07
N ASP A 200 -0.36 25.28 34.15
CA ASP A 200 -0.88 26.47 33.46
C ASP A 200 -0.67 26.45 31.93
N ASN A 201 -0.58 25.25 31.37
CA ASN A 201 -0.28 24.99 29.96
C ASN A 201 -1.30 24.04 29.35
N TYR A 202 -1.41 24.09 28.02
CA TYR A 202 -2.19 23.09 27.29
C TYR A 202 -1.37 21.81 27.11
N VAL A 203 -2.00 20.67 27.35
CA VAL A 203 -1.41 19.33 27.22
C VAL A 203 -2.32 18.43 26.41
N LEU A 204 -1.77 17.42 25.74
CA LEU A 204 -2.59 16.36 25.15
C LEU A 204 -3.14 15.47 26.27
N PHE A 205 -4.42 15.12 26.16
CA PHE A 205 -5.03 14.10 27.00
C PHE A 205 -4.37 12.75 26.73
N THR A 206 -3.78 12.16 27.76
CA THR A 206 -3.15 10.84 27.65
C THR A 206 -3.42 10.02 28.91
N VAL A 207 -3.48 8.70 28.72
CA VAL A 207 -3.51 7.72 29.81
C VAL A 207 -2.10 7.32 30.27
N SER A 208 -1.06 7.89 29.67
CA SER A 208 0.34 7.61 29.99
C SER A 208 0.90 8.54 31.07
N PRO A 209 1.93 8.11 31.81
CA PRO A 209 2.60 8.98 32.77
C PRO A 209 3.44 10.08 32.09
N THR A 210 3.76 9.93 30.80
CA THR A 210 4.54 10.91 30.03
C THR A 210 3.67 12.11 29.65
N LEU A 211 4.15 13.32 29.96
CA LEU A 211 3.48 14.57 29.61
C LEU A 211 3.73 14.97 28.15
N TYR A 212 2.71 15.54 27.51
CA TYR A 212 2.74 16.04 26.13
C TYR A 212 2.25 17.49 26.10
N PHE A 213 3.16 18.44 26.22
CA PHE A 213 2.85 19.86 26.21
C PHE A 213 2.61 20.38 24.80
N LEU A 214 1.60 21.23 24.63
CA LEU A 214 1.38 21.94 23.37
C LEU A 214 2.46 23.02 23.18
N HIS A 215 2.98 23.13 21.97
CA HIS A 215 3.91 24.19 21.59
C HIS A 215 3.21 25.56 21.52
N SER A 216 3.90 26.63 21.93
CA SER A 216 3.34 28.00 21.92
C SER A 216 2.96 28.49 20.52
N GLU A 217 3.72 28.11 19.49
CA GLU A 217 3.40 28.39 18.07
C GLU A 217 2.08 27.76 17.60
N SER A 218 1.59 26.71 18.26
CA SER A 218 0.33 26.06 17.91
C SER A 218 -0.88 26.73 18.57
N LEU A 219 -0.67 27.61 19.57
CA LEU A 219 -1.77 28.28 20.26
C LEU A 219 -2.63 29.13 19.30
N PRO A 220 -2.07 29.98 18.42
CA PRO A 220 -2.87 30.77 17.48
C PRO A 220 -3.61 29.90 16.46
N ALA A 221 -2.99 28.80 16.00
CA ALA A 221 -3.60 27.90 15.02
C ALA A 221 -4.83 27.15 15.56
N LEU A 222 -4.91 27.01 16.89
CA LEU A 222 -5.99 26.36 17.64
C LEU A 222 -6.94 27.36 18.31
N ASP A 223 -6.77 28.66 18.06
CA ASP A 223 -7.51 29.75 18.69
C ASP A 223 -7.45 29.70 20.24
N LEU A 224 -6.29 29.31 20.78
CA LEU A 224 -6.01 29.22 22.22
C LEU A 224 -5.18 30.42 22.69
N LYS A 225 -5.42 30.86 23.92
CA LYS A 225 -4.66 31.95 24.57
C LYS A 225 -3.57 31.39 25.51
N PRO A 226 -2.35 31.96 25.52
CA PRO A 226 -1.29 31.59 26.48
C PRO A 226 -1.67 31.95 27.92
N GLY A 227 -1.02 31.30 28.89
CA GLY A 227 -1.13 31.61 30.32
C GLY A 227 -0.39 32.90 30.68
N GLU A 228 -0.93 33.63 31.66
CA GLU A 228 -0.56 34.99 32.09
C GLU A 228 -0.76 36.09 31.01
N GLY A 229 -1.96 36.68 31.01
CA GLY A 229 -2.37 37.75 30.07
C GLY A 229 -3.86 37.78 29.75
N ALA A 230 -4.62 36.78 30.21
CA ALA A 230 -6.07 36.75 30.07
C ALA A 230 -6.76 37.61 31.14
N SER A 231 -6.60 38.94 31.05
CA SER A 231 -7.48 39.89 31.74
C SER A 231 -8.93 39.65 31.28
N GLY A 232 -9.70 38.95 32.10
CA GLY A 232 -11.16 38.90 32.03
C GLY A 232 -11.82 37.90 31.05
N ALA A 233 -11.06 37.09 30.30
CA ALA A 233 -11.62 36.09 29.40
C ALA A 233 -11.26 34.66 29.82
N SER A 234 -12.25 33.82 30.09
CA SER A 234 -12.05 32.39 30.41
C SER A 234 -11.25 31.71 29.29
N ARG A 235 -10.13 31.07 29.63
CA ARG A 235 -9.39 30.23 28.67
C ARG A 235 -10.30 29.07 28.24
N ARG A 236 -10.18 28.66 26.98
CA ARG A 236 -10.92 27.53 26.45
C ARG A 236 -10.42 26.26 27.17
N PRO A 237 -11.29 25.42 27.75
CA PRO A 237 -10.84 24.30 28.57
C PRO A 237 -10.22 23.16 27.72
N TRP A 238 -10.68 22.98 26.49
CA TRP A 238 -10.18 21.95 25.59
C TRP A 238 -10.47 22.25 24.11
N VAL A 239 -9.70 21.63 23.22
CA VAL A 239 -9.87 21.68 21.76
C VAL A 239 -9.36 20.39 21.11
N LEU A 240 -9.92 20.03 19.95
CA LEU A 240 -9.42 18.94 19.12
C LEU A 240 -8.37 19.46 18.13
N GLY A 241 -7.26 18.74 18.01
CA GLY A 241 -6.19 19.08 17.10
C GLY A 241 -5.60 17.86 16.41
N LYS A 242 -4.86 18.10 15.33
CA LYS A 242 -4.08 17.08 14.62
C LYS A 242 -2.60 17.29 14.91
N VAL A 243 -1.91 16.24 15.32
CA VAL A 243 -0.47 16.28 15.63
C VAL A 243 0.32 16.50 14.34
N MET A 244 1.21 17.49 14.35
CA MET A 244 2.10 17.81 13.22
C MET A 244 3.53 17.39 13.51
N GLU A 245 4.04 17.69 14.69
CA GLU A 245 5.42 17.41 15.09
C GLU A 245 5.47 17.10 16.58
N LYS A 246 6.43 16.26 16.99
CA LYS A 246 6.72 16.00 18.41
C LYS A 246 8.22 16.01 18.67
N GLU A 247 8.62 16.72 19.70
CA GLU A 247 10.00 16.84 20.15
C GLU A 247 10.11 16.24 21.55
N TYR A 248 11.16 15.46 21.79
CA TYR A 248 11.46 14.95 23.13
C TYR A 248 12.31 15.96 23.91
N CYS A 249 11.85 16.33 25.09
CA CYS A 249 12.45 17.36 25.92
C CYS A 249 12.76 16.86 27.33
N GLN A 250 13.71 17.51 27.98
CA GLN A 250 14.02 17.31 29.39
C GLN A 250 14.16 18.66 30.10
N ALA A 251 13.53 18.78 31.28
CA ALA A 251 13.61 19.97 32.11
C ALA A 251 15.02 20.15 32.67
N LYS A 252 15.73 21.18 32.21
CA LYS A 252 17.09 21.51 32.68
C LYS A 252 17.13 22.44 33.89
N LYS A 253 16.00 23.06 34.23
CA LYS A 253 15.88 24.05 35.33
C LYS A 253 14.74 23.63 36.26
N ALA A 254 14.93 23.78 37.58
CA ALA A 254 13.90 23.50 38.58
C ALA A 254 12.71 24.46 38.43
N GLN A 255 13.00 25.74 38.22
CA GLN A 255 11.99 26.72 37.82
C GLN A 255 11.95 26.82 36.29
N ASN A 256 10.89 26.28 35.70
CA ASN A 256 10.67 26.31 34.25
C ASN A 256 9.21 26.63 33.92
N ARG A 257 8.97 27.10 32.69
CA ARG A 257 7.65 27.51 32.20
C ARG A 257 6.60 26.39 32.15
N PHE A 258 7.02 25.13 32.28
CA PHE A 258 6.14 23.98 32.31
C PHE A 258 5.78 23.56 33.74
N LYS A 259 6.36 24.22 34.77
CA LYS A 259 6.15 23.94 36.20
C LYS A 259 6.39 22.47 36.59
N VAL A 260 7.30 21.80 35.90
CA VAL A 260 7.71 20.41 36.19
C VAL A 260 9.02 20.36 36.97
N PRO A 261 9.29 19.31 37.76
CA PRO A 261 10.59 19.16 38.44
C PRO A 261 11.79 19.09 37.48
N LEU A 262 12.97 19.48 37.96
CA LEU A 262 14.22 19.34 37.21
C LEU A 262 14.48 17.87 36.85
N GLY A 263 14.94 17.61 35.63
CA GLY A 263 15.19 16.27 35.11
C GLY A 263 13.97 15.58 34.49
N THR A 264 12.76 16.11 34.67
CA THR A 264 11.52 15.55 34.08
C THR A 264 11.61 15.49 32.57
N LYS A 265 11.28 14.33 32.01
CA LYS A 265 11.24 14.05 30.56
C LYS A 265 9.81 14.14 30.05
N PHE A 266 9.59 14.85 28.96
CA PHE A 266 8.27 15.07 28.37
C PHE A 266 8.38 15.32 26.86
N TYR A 267 7.24 15.34 26.18
CA TYR A 267 7.18 15.75 24.78
C TYR A 267 6.62 17.16 24.63
N ARG A 268 7.11 17.89 23.64
CA ARG A 268 6.54 19.14 23.16
C ARG A 268 5.97 18.91 21.76
N VAL A 269 4.68 19.19 21.58
CA VAL A 269 3.91 18.80 20.39
C VAL A 269 3.41 20.03 19.66
N LYS A 270 3.64 20.10 18.35
CA LYS A 270 2.95 21.05 17.47
C LYS A 270 1.68 20.41 16.93
N ALA A 271 0.58 21.14 16.97
CA ALA A 271 -0.71 20.70 16.45
C ALA A 271 -1.43 21.82 15.71
N VAL A 272 -2.36 21.43 14.84
CA VAL A 272 -3.25 22.33 14.09
C VAL A 272 -4.71 21.98 14.37
N SER A 273 -5.62 22.94 14.18
CA SER A 273 -7.05 22.71 14.35
C SER A 273 -7.54 21.61 13.41
N TRP A 274 -8.29 20.66 13.96
CA TRP A 274 -8.88 19.57 13.17
C TRP A 274 -9.98 20.06 12.21
N ASN A 275 -10.64 21.18 12.53
CA ASN A 275 -11.85 21.65 11.84
C ASN A 275 -11.65 22.91 10.98
N LYS A 276 -10.48 23.14 10.38
CA LYS A 276 -10.33 24.18 9.34
C LYS A 276 -10.47 23.59 7.94
N LYS A 277 -11.72 23.38 7.54
CA LYS A 277 -12.16 23.56 6.14
C LYS A 277 -13.24 24.63 6.14
N VAL A 278 -12.95 25.78 5.56
CA VAL A 278 -13.94 26.52 4.78
C VAL A 278 -13.43 26.46 3.35
#